data_AF-A0A0H5R188-F1
#
_entry.id   AF-A0A0H5R188-F1
#
_cell.length_a   1.000
_cell.length_b   1.000
_cell.length_c   1.000
_cell.angle_alpha   90.00
_cell.angle_beta   90.00
_cell.angle_gamma   90.00
#
_symmetry.space_group_name_H-M   'P 1'
#
loop_
_entity.id
_entity.type
_entity.pdbx_description
1 polymer ?
#
loop_
_entity_poly.entity_id
_entity_poly.type
_entity_poly.pdbx_seq_one_letter_code
_entity_poly.pdbx_strand_id
1 'polypeptide(L)'
;TDRNQAYQLMSHRPSASPTSSVHDFLTAFEDWLDAHGYLRHRFTLALIACCYNNEADWCRSELSSIPWSIARQRFLEHYGSDDMVAVYRDRFESFPKLPKKAVLGFADRYLQAMRLAELDPKLGDRVTHLIHRLPDYIRKNLHLVKFTRPEAQASVQSLVDTLTAICPGDRMQQPTGELQSSSPSSNDRTK
;
A
#
# COMPACT_ATOMS: atom_id res chain seq x y z
N THR A 1 4.49 15.28 -25.41
CA THR A 1 3.37 14.43 -24.96
C THR A 1 3.95 13.35 -24.05
N ASP A 2 3.25 12.92 -23.01
CA ASP A 2 3.66 11.81 -22.09
C ASP A 2 4.54 12.07 -20.86
N ARG A 3 4.29 13.18 -20.16
CA ARG A 3 4.51 13.17 -18.71
C ARG A 3 3.28 12.64 -17.96
N ASN A 4 2.08 12.96 -18.44
CA ASN A 4 0.82 12.58 -17.79
C ASN A 4 0.39 11.12 -18.04
N GLN A 5 0.75 10.48 -19.17
CA GLN A 5 0.49 9.04 -19.36
C GLN A 5 1.36 8.17 -18.45
N ALA A 6 2.62 8.55 -18.22
CA ALA A 6 3.50 7.82 -17.31
C ALA A 6 2.95 7.79 -15.88
N TYR A 7 2.42 8.91 -15.38
CA TYR A 7 1.80 8.95 -14.04
C TYR A 7 0.50 8.15 -13.94
N GLN A 8 -0.31 8.07 -15.02
CA GLN A 8 -1.54 7.27 -15.03
C GLN A 8 -1.27 5.76 -15.12
N LEU A 9 -0.16 5.35 -15.75
CA LEU A 9 0.25 3.95 -15.82
C LEU A 9 0.98 3.47 -14.54
N MET A 10 1.62 4.39 -13.80
CA MET A 10 2.47 4.07 -12.63
C MET A 10 1.74 3.99 -11.28
N SER A 11 0.46 4.34 -11.21
CA SER A 11 -0.33 4.29 -9.96
C SER A 11 -0.67 2.87 -9.50
N HIS A 12 -0.36 1.85 -10.30
CA HIS A 12 -0.50 0.45 -9.92
C HIS A 12 0.83 -0.26 -10.16
N ARG A 13 1.56 -0.57 -9.06
CA ARG A 13 2.60 -1.61 -9.09
C ARG A 13 2.01 -2.82 -9.82
N PRO A 14 2.71 -3.43 -10.79
CA PRO A 14 2.23 -4.65 -11.44
C PRO A 14 1.91 -5.68 -10.35
N SER A 15 0.62 -5.80 -10.03
CA SER A 15 0.06 -6.79 -9.11
C SER A 15 -0.21 -8.04 -9.93
N ALA A 16 0.78 -8.51 -10.68
CA ALA A 16 0.70 -9.76 -11.41
C ALA A 16 1.37 -10.83 -10.55
N SER A 17 0.52 -11.61 -9.87
CA SER A 17 0.88 -12.79 -9.06
C SER A 17 1.66 -12.50 -7.77
N PRO A 18 1.58 -13.35 -6.75
CA PRO A 18 2.46 -13.25 -5.59
C PRO A 18 3.89 -13.48 -6.08
N THR A 19 4.64 -12.41 -6.35
CA THR A 19 6.06 -12.50 -6.70
C THR A 19 6.79 -13.04 -5.49
N SER A 20 7.21 -14.30 -5.57
CA SER A 20 7.83 -15.06 -4.48
C SER A 20 9.22 -14.54 -4.12
N SER A 21 9.83 -13.71 -4.98
CA SER A 21 11.15 -13.13 -4.77
C SER A 21 11.29 -11.73 -5.40
N VAL A 22 12.28 -10.97 -4.94
CA VAL A 22 12.67 -9.68 -5.54
C VAL A 22 13.09 -9.85 -7.01
N HIS A 23 13.66 -11.01 -7.33
CA HIS A 23 14.00 -11.38 -8.69
C HIS A 23 12.75 -11.50 -9.58
N ASP A 24 11.72 -12.21 -9.12
CA ASP A 24 10.46 -12.35 -9.85
C ASP A 24 9.78 -10.99 -10.04
N PHE A 25 9.84 -10.14 -9.02
CA PHE A 25 9.32 -8.77 -9.10
C PHE A 25 10.03 -7.95 -10.19
N LEU A 26 11.36 -7.95 -10.21
CA LEU A 26 12.11 -7.18 -11.21
C LEU A 26 11.86 -7.71 -12.62
N THR A 27 11.83 -9.03 -12.81
CA THR A 27 11.53 -9.63 -14.11
C THR A 27 10.12 -9.23 -14.59
N ALA A 28 9.10 -9.35 -13.74
CA ALA A 28 7.74 -8.95 -14.10
C ALA A 28 7.61 -7.44 -14.36
N PHE A 29 8.38 -6.62 -13.63
CA PHE A 29 8.45 -5.18 -13.83
C PHE A 29 9.09 -4.80 -15.18
N GLU A 30 10.21 -5.46 -15.52
CA GLU A 30 10.89 -5.28 -16.81
C GLU A 30 9.98 -5.70 -17.97
N ASP A 31 9.35 -6.87 -17.88
CA ASP A 31 8.41 -7.38 -18.89
C ASP A 31 7.24 -6.42 -19.10
N TRP A 32 6.68 -5.89 -18.01
CA TRP A 32 5.57 -4.94 -18.08
C TRP A 32 6.00 -3.63 -18.77
N LEU A 33 7.18 -3.10 -18.45
CA LEU A 33 7.70 -1.89 -19.07
C LEU A 33 8.03 -2.08 -20.55
N ASP A 34 8.66 -3.20 -20.90
CA ASP A 34 8.97 -3.57 -22.28
C ASP A 34 7.67 -3.72 -23.10
N ALA A 35 6.62 -4.36 -22.54
CA ALA A 35 5.31 -4.51 -23.20
C ALA A 35 4.60 -3.18 -23.49
N HIS A 36 4.87 -2.14 -22.70
CA HIS A 36 4.31 -0.79 -22.89
C HIS A 36 5.26 0.14 -23.69
N GLY A 37 6.34 -0.40 -24.26
CA GLY A 37 7.29 0.38 -25.07
C GLY A 37 8.09 1.39 -24.25
N TYR A 38 8.25 1.18 -22.94
CA TYR A 38 8.99 2.07 -22.08
C TYR A 38 10.50 1.98 -22.38
N LEU A 39 11.20 3.11 -22.35
CA LEU A 39 12.62 3.14 -22.72
C LEU A 39 13.50 2.60 -21.59
N ARG A 40 14.38 1.62 -21.86
CA ARG A 40 15.25 0.97 -20.86
C ARG A 40 16.07 1.92 -19.99
N HIS A 41 16.58 3.02 -20.56
CA HIS A 41 17.33 4.01 -19.79
C HIS A 41 16.47 4.76 -18.74
N ARG A 42 15.14 4.61 -18.78
CA ARG A 42 14.20 5.18 -17.81
C ARG A 42 13.68 4.18 -16.78
N PHE A 43 14.11 2.92 -16.84
CA PHE A 43 13.60 1.87 -15.95
C PHE A 43 13.86 2.20 -14.48
N THR A 44 15.04 2.77 -14.17
CA THR A 44 15.35 3.23 -12.80
C THR A 44 14.36 4.27 -12.29
N LEU A 45 13.96 5.24 -13.13
CA LEU A 45 12.99 6.26 -12.74
C LEU A 45 11.60 5.65 -12.52
N ALA A 46 11.22 4.67 -13.35
CA ALA A 46 9.99 3.92 -13.17
C ALA A 46 10.01 3.12 -11.86
N LEU A 47 11.14 2.49 -11.53
CA LEU A 47 11.30 1.74 -10.29
C LEU A 47 11.13 2.66 -9.08
N ILE A 48 11.79 3.82 -9.08
CA ILE A 48 11.65 4.84 -8.03
C ILE A 48 10.20 5.31 -7.86
N ALA A 49 9.46 5.46 -8.97
CA ALA A 49 8.07 5.89 -8.94
C ALA A 49 7.11 4.81 -8.39
N CYS A 50 7.47 3.53 -8.54
CA CYS A 50 6.67 2.40 -8.06
C CYS A 50 6.99 1.98 -6.61
N CYS A 51 8.16 2.37 -6.08
CA CYS A 51 8.60 2.06 -4.72
C CYS A 51 7.82 2.85 -3.65
N TYR A 52 7.71 2.28 -2.44
CA TYR A 52 7.21 3.02 -1.28
C TYR A 52 8.17 4.13 -0.86
N ASN A 53 7.69 5.17 -0.16
CA ASN A 53 8.49 6.35 0.20
C ASN A 53 9.91 6.03 0.70
N ASN A 54 10.04 5.09 1.64
CA ASN A 54 11.33 4.70 2.21
C ASN A 54 12.24 3.96 1.21
N GLU A 55 11.68 3.10 0.37
CA GLU A 55 12.43 2.40 -0.69
C GLU A 55 12.81 3.37 -1.80
N ALA A 56 11.92 4.30 -2.14
CA ALA A 56 12.12 5.29 -3.17
C ALA A 56 13.25 6.27 -2.83
N ASP A 57 13.40 6.64 -1.55
CA ASP A 57 14.50 7.48 -1.09
C ASP A 57 15.85 6.79 -1.29
N TRP A 58 15.95 5.51 -0.91
CA TRP A 58 17.14 4.70 -1.16
C TRP A 58 17.41 4.50 -2.67
N CYS A 59 16.38 4.18 -3.45
CA CYS A 59 16.51 4.04 -4.90
C CYS A 59 16.99 5.36 -5.56
N ARG A 60 16.54 6.51 -5.06
CA ARG A 60 17.01 7.82 -5.55
C ARG A 60 18.47 8.07 -5.20
N SER A 61 18.93 7.72 -3.99
CA SER A 61 20.31 7.94 -3.60
C SER A 61 21.27 6.97 -4.31
N GLU A 62 20.90 5.70 -4.41
CA GLU A 62 21.84 4.66 -4.85
C GLU A 62 21.75 4.28 -6.34
N LEU A 63 20.59 4.49 -6.97
CA LEU A 63 20.33 3.95 -8.31
C LEU A 63 20.18 5.02 -9.41
N SER A 64 19.82 6.26 -9.04
CA SER A 64 19.36 7.28 -10.02
C SER A 64 20.37 7.66 -11.10
N SER A 65 21.67 7.53 -10.82
CA SER A 65 22.75 7.95 -11.71
C SER A 65 23.45 6.81 -12.44
N ILE A 66 22.99 5.56 -12.29
CA ILE A 66 23.65 4.37 -12.85
C ILE A 66 22.81 3.69 -13.94
N PRO A 67 23.45 2.98 -14.89
CA PRO A 67 22.76 2.19 -15.90
C PRO A 67 21.83 1.15 -15.27
N TRP A 68 20.69 0.89 -15.93
CA TRP A 68 19.69 -0.04 -15.44
C TRP A 68 20.25 -1.44 -15.10
N SER A 69 21.17 -1.97 -15.90
CA SER A 69 21.80 -3.27 -15.62
C SER A 69 22.47 -3.34 -14.25
N ILE A 70 23.16 -2.26 -13.86
CA ILE A 70 23.82 -2.13 -12.55
C ILE A 70 22.79 -1.83 -11.47
N ALA A 71 21.82 -0.95 -11.76
CA ALA A 71 20.74 -0.60 -10.82
C ALA A 71 19.94 -1.83 -10.41
N ARG A 72 19.59 -2.68 -11.38
CA ARG A 72 18.87 -3.96 -11.18
C ARG A 72 19.65 -4.88 -10.25
N GLN A 73 20.95 -5.05 -10.49
CA GLN A 73 21.80 -5.89 -9.64
C GLN A 73 21.90 -5.33 -8.23
N ARG A 74 22.16 -4.03 -8.06
CA ARG A 74 22.21 -3.41 -6.72
C ARG A 74 20.88 -3.51 -5.97
N PHE A 75 19.77 -3.37 -6.69
CA PHE A 75 18.44 -3.55 -6.11
C PHE A 75 18.25 -5.00 -5.65
N LEU A 76 18.68 -6.00 -6.44
CA LEU A 76 18.66 -7.41 -6.04
C LEU A 76 19.56 -7.69 -4.84
N GLU A 77 20.75 -7.12 -4.78
CA GLU A 77 21.66 -7.33 -3.65
C GLU A 77 21.13 -6.69 -2.36
N HIS A 78 20.57 -5.48 -2.47
CA HIS A 78 20.00 -4.77 -1.32
C HIS A 78 18.71 -5.41 -0.85
N TYR A 79 17.82 -5.79 -1.77
CA TYR A 79 16.48 -6.27 -1.43
C TYR A 79 16.32 -7.78 -1.40
N GLY A 80 17.20 -8.51 -2.09
CA GLY A 80 17.16 -9.97 -2.22
C GLY A 80 17.95 -10.74 -1.14
N SER A 81 18.55 -10.04 -0.18
CA SER A 81 19.07 -10.66 1.05
C SER A 81 17.92 -11.04 1.99
N ASP A 82 18.06 -12.16 2.71
CA ASP A 82 17.20 -12.54 3.85
C ASP A 82 17.02 -11.39 4.88
N ASP A 83 17.97 -10.44 4.88
CA ASP A 83 17.93 -9.22 5.70
C ASP A 83 16.68 -8.36 5.44
N MET A 84 16.14 -8.32 4.21
CA MET A 84 14.94 -7.54 3.96
C MET A 84 13.70 -8.17 4.57
N VAL A 85 13.60 -9.50 4.57
CA VAL A 85 12.50 -10.19 5.26
C VAL A 85 12.59 -9.89 6.76
N ALA A 86 13.80 -9.85 7.33
CA ALA A 86 14.01 -9.41 8.72
C ALA A 86 13.57 -7.95 8.93
N VAL A 87 13.93 -7.02 8.04
CA VAL A 87 13.47 -5.62 8.09
C VAL A 87 11.95 -5.50 7.99
N TYR A 88 11.31 -6.27 7.10
CA TYR A 88 9.86 -6.28 6.97
C TYR A 88 9.18 -6.90 8.19
N ARG A 89 9.78 -7.92 8.81
CA ARG A 89 9.29 -8.49 10.08
C ARG A 89 9.38 -7.47 11.21
N ASP A 90 10.50 -6.77 11.36
CA ASP A 90 10.65 -5.70 12.35
C ASP A 90 9.65 -4.56 12.12
N ARG A 91 9.42 -4.20 10.85
CA ARG A 91 8.41 -3.21 10.45
C ARG A 91 6.98 -3.70 10.72
N PHE A 92 6.73 -5.00 10.56
CA PHE A 92 5.44 -5.60 10.86
C PHE A 92 5.16 -5.61 12.37
N GLU A 93 6.15 -5.93 13.19
CA GLU A 93 5.99 -5.88 14.65
C GLU A 93 5.78 -4.44 15.14
N SER A 94 6.36 -3.45 14.45
CA SER A 94 6.10 -2.02 14.71
C SER A 94 4.89 -1.43 13.96
N PHE A 95 4.04 -2.26 13.35
CA PHE A 95 2.91 -1.78 12.55
C PHE A 95 2.01 -0.84 13.38
N PRO A 96 1.71 0.37 12.88
CA PRO A 96 1.05 1.40 13.68
C PRO A 96 -0.39 0.99 14.02
N LYS A 97 -0.93 1.54 15.11
CA LYS A 97 -2.36 1.39 15.41
C LYS A 97 -3.20 2.17 14.41
N LEU A 98 -4.40 1.67 14.13
CA LEU A 98 -5.31 2.29 13.17
C LEU A 98 -5.72 3.72 13.63
N PRO A 99 -5.52 4.76 12.80
CA PRO A 99 -6.14 6.06 13.04
C PRO A 99 -7.67 5.95 12.85
N LYS A 100 -8.46 6.70 13.65
CA LYS A 100 -9.92 6.57 13.82
C LYS A 100 -10.82 6.48 12.56
N LYS A 101 -10.30 6.63 11.33
CA LYS A 101 -11.09 6.99 10.15
C LYS A 101 -11.11 5.98 8.99
N ALA A 102 -10.25 4.96 8.90
CA ALA A 102 -10.25 4.08 7.71
C ALA A 102 -9.88 2.62 8.02
N VAL A 103 -10.85 1.81 8.43
CA VAL A 103 -10.65 0.42 8.87
C VAL A 103 -10.26 -0.49 7.71
N LEU A 104 -10.88 -0.31 6.55
CA LEU A 104 -10.62 -1.17 5.39
C LEU A 104 -9.24 -0.91 4.80
N GLY A 105 -8.90 0.37 4.59
CA GLY A 105 -7.56 0.74 4.12
C GLY A 105 -6.45 0.33 5.10
N PHE A 106 -6.76 0.13 6.39
CA PHE A 106 -5.82 -0.43 7.35
C PHE A 106 -5.70 -1.95 7.24
N ALA A 107 -6.81 -2.67 7.09
CA ALA A 107 -6.79 -4.11 6.87
C ALA A 107 -5.99 -4.47 5.61
N ASP A 108 -6.17 -3.72 4.52
CA ASP A 108 -5.40 -3.90 3.27
C ASP A 108 -3.90 -3.69 3.50
N ARG A 109 -3.52 -2.59 4.15
CA ARG A 109 -2.10 -2.32 4.50
C ARG A 109 -1.52 -3.38 5.43
N TYR A 110 -2.32 -3.94 6.33
CA TYR A 110 -1.90 -4.98 7.25
C TYR A 110 -1.62 -6.30 6.52
N LEU A 111 -2.53 -6.73 5.64
CA LEU A 111 -2.34 -7.91 4.78
C LEU A 111 -1.13 -7.74 3.87
N GLN A 112 -0.93 -6.54 3.34
CA GLN A 112 0.25 -6.23 2.55
C GLN A 112 1.54 -6.35 3.36
N ALA A 113 1.59 -5.81 4.59
CA ALA A 113 2.76 -5.92 5.45
C ALA A 113 3.06 -7.38 5.85
N MET A 114 2.03 -8.20 6.10
CA MET A 114 2.21 -9.64 6.33
C MET A 114 2.84 -10.35 5.13
N ARG A 115 2.38 -10.01 3.91
CA ARG A 115 2.91 -10.58 2.68
C ARG A 115 4.38 -10.22 2.49
N LEU A 116 4.76 -8.97 2.74
CA LEU A 116 6.14 -8.51 2.64
C LEU A 116 7.06 -9.15 3.68
N ALA A 117 6.53 -9.47 4.87
CA ALA A 117 7.27 -10.14 5.94
C ALA A 117 7.25 -11.68 5.86
N GLU A 118 6.64 -12.24 4.81
CA GLU A 118 6.43 -13.67 4.60
C GLU A 118 5.77 -14.39 5.79
N LEU A 119 4.79 -13.73 6.40
CA LEU A 119 4.08 -14.26 7.56
C LEU A 119 2.83 -15.04 7.14
N ASP A 120 2.62 -16.21 7.74
CA ASP A 120 1.44 -17.02 7.50
C ASP A 120 0.18 -16.39 8.13
N PRO A 121 -0.85 -16.03 7.34
CA PRO A 121 -2.10 -15.46 7.85
C PRO A 121 -2.98 -16.43 8.67
N LYS A 122 -2.64 -17.72 8.69
CA LYS A 122 -3.35 -18.76 9.45
C LYS A 122 -2.86 -18.87 10.90
N LEU A 123 -1.74 -18.25 11.24
CA LEU A 123 -1.22 -18.30 12.60
C LEU A 123 -2.07 -17.41 13.53
N GLY A 124 -2.54 -17.99 14.64
CA GLY A 124 -3.47 -17.34 15.58
C GLY A 124 -2.88 -16.14 16.33
N ASP A 125 -1.55 -16.08 16.46
CA ASP A 125 -0.83 -14.93 17.00
C ASP A 125 -1.04 -13.69 16.11
N ARG A 126 -1.15 -13.85 14.78
CA ARG A 126 -1.38 -12.76 13.82
C ARG A 126 -2.80 -12.21 13.88
N VAL A 127 -3.80 -13.04 14.19
CA VAL A 127 -5.17 -12.60 14.48
C VAL A 127 -5.17 -11.71 15.72
N THR A 128 -4.49 -12.16 16.78
CA THR A 128 -4.35 -11.41 18.03
C THR A 128 -3.62 -10.08 17.78
N HIS A 129 -2.55 -10.11 17.00
CA HIS A 129 -1.75 -8.95 16.62
C HIS A 129 -2.57 -7.89 15.84
N LEU A 130 -3.46 -8.32 14.94
CA LEU A 130 -4.38 -7.45 14.22
C LEU A 130 -5.41 -6.82 15.18
N ILE A 131 -6.07 -7.64 16.02
CA ILE A 131 -7.08 -7.17 16.97
C ILE A 131 -6.53 -6.08 17.90
N HIS A 132 -5.30 -6.24 18.42
CA HIS A 132 -4.69 -5.26 19.33
C HIS A 132 -4.40 -3.89 18.69
N ARG A 133 -4.34 -3.82 17.36
CA ARG A 133 -4.10 -2.58 16.62
C ARG A 133 -5.37 -1.90 16.12
N LEU A 134 -6.52 -2.55 16.30
CA LEU A 134 -7.82 -1.98 15.99
C LEU A 134 -8.31 -1.06 17.11
N PRO A 135 -9.13 -0.04 16.79
CA PRO A 135 -9.75 0.82 17.79
C PRO A 135 -10.75 0.07 18.66
N ASP A 136 -10.95 0.53 19.90
CA ASP A 136 -11.79 -0.13 20.91
C ASP A 136 -13.21 -0.44 20.44
N TYR A 137 -13.83 0.46 19.67
CA TYR A 137 -15.19 0.27 19.17
C TYR A 137 -15.26 -0.91 18.18
N ILE A 138 -14.25 -1.08 17.32
CA ILE A 138 -14.15 -2.24 16.42
C ILE A 138 -13.87 -3.50 17.22
N ARG A 139 -12.98 -3.45 18.22
CA ARG A 139 -12.67 -4.61 19.07
C ARG A 139 -13.92 -5.14 19.79
N LYS A 140 -14.78 -4.24 20.30
CA LYS A 140 -16.06 -4.60 20.92
C LYS A 140 -17.02 -5.25 19.92
N ASN A 141 -17.17 -4.68 18.72
CA ASN A 141 -18.02 -5.25 17.68
C ASN A 141 -17.55 -6.64 17.25
N LEU A 142 -16.24 -6.80 17.05
CA LEU A 142 -15.64 -8.10 16.75
C LEU A 142 -15.88 -9.11 17.86
N HIS A 143 -15.77 -8.71 19.13
CA HIS A 143 -16.06 -9.60 20.26
C HIS A 143 -17.51 -10.11 20.21
N LEU A 144 -18.49 -9.24 19.93
CA LEU A 144 -19.89 -9.64 19.74
C LEU A 144 -20.04 -10.64 18.58
N VAL A 145 -19.39 -10.39 17.43
CA VAL A 145 -19.42 -11.31 16.30
C VAL A 145 -18.82 -12.66 16.67
N LYS A 146 -17.72 -12.69 17.44
CA LYS A 146 -17.08 -13.95 17.90
C LYS A 146 -18.02 -14.82 18.71
N PHE A 147 -18.88 -14.24 19.54
CA PHE A 147 -19.89 -15.00 20.29
C PHE A 147 -20.90 -15.68 19.37
N THR A 148 -21.29 -15.01 18.29
CA THR A 148 -22.27 -15.54 17.34
C THR A 148 -21.67 -16.47 16.29
N ARG A 149 -20.40 -16.24 15.93
CA ARG A 149 -19.69 -16.85 14.79
C ARG A 149 -18.19 -16.92 15.12
N PRO A 150 -17.75 -17.93 15.90
CA PRO A 150 -16.35 -18.06 16.28
C PRO A 150 -15.41 -18.24 15.07
N GLU A 151 -15.92 -18.82 13.97
CA GLU A 151 -15.19 -19.00 12.72
C GLU A 151 -14.78 -17.69 12.03
N ALA A 152 -15.49 -16.59 12.34
CA ALA A 152 -15.21 -15.26 11.78
C ALA A 152 -13.83 -14.71 12.18
N GLN A 153 -13.22 -15.26 13.23
CA GLN A 153 -11.88 -14.86 13.70
C GLN A 153 -10.87 -16.02 13.65
N ALA A 154 -11.14 -17.07 12.88
CA ALA A 154 -10.25 -18.22 12.78
C ALA A 154 -8.93 -17.90 12.06
N SER A 155 -8.90 -16.87 11.23
CA SER A 155 -7.73 -16.44 10.47
C SER A 155 -7.71 -14.92 10.29
N VAL A 156 -6.57 -14.38 9.85
CA VAL A 156 -6.49 -12.96 9.50
C VAL A 156 -7.46 -12.64 8.36
N GLN A 157 -7.59 -13.53 7.36
CA GLN A 157 -8.49 -13.31 6.23
C GLN A 157 -9.96 -13.25 6.65
N SER A 158 -10.43 -14.23 7.44
CA SER A 158 -11.82 -14.23 7.95
C SER A 158 -12.11 -12.98 8.80
N LEU A 159 -11.11 -12.50 9.54
CA LEU A 159 -11.23 -11.28 10.32
C LEU A 159 -11.39 -10.05 9.43
N VAL A 160 -10.61 -9.95 8.34
CA VAL A 160 -10.75 -8.86 7.34
C VAL A 160 -12.09 -8.91 6.62
N ASP A 161 -12.57 -10.10 6.26
CA ASP A 161 -13.90 -10.26 5.64
C ASP A 161 -15.00 -9.79 6.60
N THR A 162 -14.85 -10.10 7.89
CA THR A 162 -15.75 -9.63 8.95
C THR A 162 -15.70 -8.12 9.10
N LEU A 163 -14.49 -7.52 9.10
CA LEU A 163 -14.32 -6.06 9.15
C LEU A 163 -15.01 -5.38 7.96
N THR A 164 -14.92 -5.99 6.77
CA THR A 164 -15.60 -5.52 5.55
C THR A 164 -17.12 -5.55 5.69
N ALA A 165 -17.66 -6.60 6.31
CA ALA A 165 -19.10 -6.72 6.56
C ALA A 165 -19.62 -5.71 7.59
N ILE A 166 -18.86 -5.42 8.66
CA ILE A 166 -19.29 -4.50 9.73
C ILE A 166 -18.95 -3.03 9.46
N CYS A 167 -18.04 -2.75 8.52
CA CYS A 167 -17.64 -1.40 8.11
C CYS A 167 -17.92 -1.12 6.63
N PRO A 168 -19.18 -1.17 6.15
CA PRO A 168 -19.49 -0.96 4.74
C PRO A 168 -19.25 0.48 4.25
N GLY A 169 -18.98 1.42 5.16
CA GLY A 169 -19.05 2.87 4.93
C GLY A 169 -17.76 3.62 4.58
N ASP A 170 -16.61 2.97 4.37
CA ASP A 170 -15.40 3.68 3.88
C ASP A 170 -15.48 4.02 2.37
N ARG A 171 -16.57 3.65 1.69
CA ARG A 171 -16.89 4.10 0.33
C ARG A 171 -17.66 5.43 0.42
N MET A 172 -16.99 6.52 0.05
CA MET A 172 -17.48 7.91 -0.11
C MET A 172 -17.25 8.87 1.06
N GLN A 173 -16.04 9.44 1.11
CA GLN A 173 -15.89 10.88 1.29
C GLN A 173 -15.04 11.43 0.14
N GLN A 174 -15.64 11.55 -1.04
CA GLN A 174 -15.20 12.60 -1.96
C GLN A 174 -15.58 13.94 -1.30
N PRO A 175 -14.68 14.94 -1.25
CA PRO A 175 -15.07 16.27 -0.85
C PRO A 175 -15.98 16.84 -1.94
N THR A 176 -17.29 16.86 -1.70
CA THR A 176 -18.24 17.66 -2.48
C THR A 176 -17.95 19.14 -2.18
N GLY A 177 -17.00 19.70 -2.92
CA GLY A 177 -16.72 21.13 -2.94
C GLY A 177 -17.76 21.85 -3.80
N GLU A 178 -18.98 21.97 -3.29
CA GLU A 178 -19.94 22.98 -3.74
C GLU A 178 -20.29 23.86 -2.54
N LEU A 179 -19.62 25.01 -2.46
CA LEU A 179 -20.16 26.17 -1.78
C LEU A 179 -20.18 27.31 -2.80
N GLN A 180 -21.40 27.49 -3.29
CA GLN A 180 -21.90 28.62 -4.06
C GLN A 180 -21.41 29.94 -3.45
N SER A 181 -20.77 30.77 -4.25
CA SER A 181 -20.71 32.22 -4.01
C SER A 181 -21.53 32.90 -5.11
N SER A 182 -22.82 33.02 -4.87
CA SER A 182 -23.68 34.00 -5.51
C SER A 182 -23.38 35.38 -4.92
N SER A 183 -22.93 36.29 -5.78
CA SER A 183 -22.81 37.73 -5.58
C SER A 183 -24.15 38.37 -5.14
N PRO A 184 -24.21 39.63 -4.65
CA PRO A 184 -24.18 40.75 -5.60
C PRO A 184 -23.65 42.11 -5.09
N SER A 185 -23.31 42.94 -6.09
CA SER A 185 -23.52 44.39 -6.20
C SER A 185 -22.75 45.41 -5.35
N SER A 186 -22.00 46.23 -6.10
CA SER A 186 -22.06 47.70 -6.14
C SER A 186 -21.80 48.49 -4.85
N ASN A 187 -20.71 49.26 -4.87
CA ASN A 187 -20.85 50.70 -4.63
C ASN A 187 -19.78 51.50 -5.36
N ASP A 188 -20.30 52.30 -6.27
CA ASP A 188 -19.71 53.43 -6.96
C ASP A 188 -19.58 54.60 -5.96
N ARG A 189 -18.39 55.21 -5.82
CA ARG A 189 -18.24 56.59 -5.32
C ARG A 189 -16.83 57.14 -5.55
N THR A 190 -16.69 57.85 -6.66
CA THR A 190 -16.11 59.21 -6.75
C THR A 190 -15.31 59.73 -5.55
N LYS A 191 -14.01 59.97 -5.77
CA LYS A 191 -13.39 61.31 -5.71
C LYS A 191 -12.02 61.29 -6.39
#